data_AF-A0A6J6NYF8-F1
#
_entry.id   AF-A0A6J6NYF8-F1
#
_cell.length_a   1.000
_cell.length_b   1.000
_cell.length_c   1.000
_cell.angle_alpha   90.00
_cell.angle_beta   90.00
_cell.angle_gamma   90.00
#
_symmetry.space_group_name_H-M   'P 1'
#
loop_
_entity.id
_entity.type
_entity.pdbx_description
1 polymer ?
#
loop_
_entity_poly.entity_id
_entity_poly.type
_entity_poly.pdbx_seq_one_letter_code
_entity_poly.pdbx_strand_id
1 'polypeptide(L)'
;MTGGPIGTKSALTDTTNPIFLRIQALNELRAKYPVLATGAQIVRGADGPIMVSSRIDAADKREYLVGFNNASTTKTLTVKTSSPSTQFTSVWGGAETITSDATGTVTVTVGPRGSVVLRADSQLPLIDKAVKPTLRVAIDRDEKLMNLTATLVSADPATVSFAVKVGTAKTWTYIGSDDAASFALFYEYSKLKKGTSIQFVAISKTTSGLIATSDVRVVKVP
;
A
#
# COMPACT_ATOMS: atom_id res chain seq x y z
N MET A 1 5.98 -22.13 12.08
CA MET A 1 5.93 -22.34 13.54
C MET A 1 4.78 -23.25 13.87
N THR A 2 5.00 -24.24 14.72
CA THR A 2 3.96 -25.08 15.29
C THR A 2 4.13 -25.00 16.80
N GLY A 3 3.17 -24.40 17.50
CA GLY A 3 3.10 -24.43 18.95
C GLY A 3 2.09 -25.50 19.39
N GLY A 4 2.34 -26.16 20.50
CA GLY A 4 1.32 -26.96 21.17
C GLY A 4 0.18 -26.07 21.67
N PRO A 5 -1.01 -26.65 21.93
CA PRO A 5 -2.11 -25.90 22.53
C PRO A 5 -1.69 -25.29 23.88
N ILE A 6 -2.13 -24.06 24.15
CA ILE A 6 -1.86 -23.34 25.41
C ILE A 6 -2.53 -24.02 26.62
N GLY A 7 -3.51 -24.90 26.38
CA GLY A 7 -4.23 -25.62 27.43
C GLY A 7 -4.99 -24.66 28.33
N THR A 8 -4.83 -24.82 29.65
CA THR A 8 -5.45 -23.97 30.68
C THR A 8 -4.62 -22.74 31.05
N LYS A 9 -3.46 -22.51 30.42
CA LYS A 9 -2.63 -21.33 30.69
C LYS A 9 -3.29 -20.08 30.11
N SER A 10 -3.01 -18.93 30.72
CA SER A 10 -3.48 -17.64 30.22
C SER A 10 -2.55 -17.09 29.15
N ALA A 11 -3.11 -16.70 28.00
CA ALA A 11 -2.40 -16.03 26.91
C ALA A 11 -1.80 -14.67 27.31
N LEU A 12 -2.23 -14.10 28.44
CA LEU A 12 -1.67 -12.86 28.99
C LEU A 12 -0.40 -13.07 29.83
N THR A 13 -0.13 -14.31 30.25
CA THR A 13 0.96 -14.64 31.18
C THR A 13 1.93 -15.68 30.63
N ASP A 14 1.51 -16.50 29.65
CA ASP A 14 2.42 -17.41 28.96
C ASP A 14 3.22 -16.65 27.89
N THR A 15 4.32 -16.04 28.33
CA THR A 15 5.26 -15.30 27.48
C THR A 15 6.27 -16.19 26.78
N THR A 16 6.17 -17.52 26.92
CA THR A 16 7.10 -18.49 26.32
C THR A 16 6.52 -19.22 25.11
N ASN A 17 5.21 -19.05 24.87
CA ASN A 17 4.55 -19.64 23.71
C ASN A 17 5.19 -19.15 22.39
N PRO A 18 5.48 -20.04 21.41
CA PRO A 18 6.09 -19.65 20.14
C PRO A 18 5.33 -18.56 19.36
N ILE A 19 3.99 -18.51 19.48
CA ILE A 19 3.17 -17.46 18.86
C ILE A 19 3.44 -16.11 19.53
N PHE A 20 3.51 -16.09 20.87
CA PHE A 20 3.80 -14.88 21.63
C PHE A 20 5.18 -14.33 21.27
N LEU A 21 6.21 -15.18 21.28
CA LEU A 21 7.58 -14.80 20.91
C LEU A 21 7.66 -14.27 19.47
N ARG A 22 6.90 -14.84 18.54
CA ARG A 22 6.84 -14.34 17.16
C ARG A 22 6.16 -12.98 17.06
N ILE A 23 5.06 -12.77 17.78
CA ILE A 23 4.37 -11.49 17.79
C ILE A 23 5.31 -10.42 18.37
N GLN A 24 6.05 -10.72 19.45
CA GLN A 24 7.08 -9.82 19.96
C GLN A 24 8.13 -9.47 18.90
N ALA A 25 8.72 -10.48 18.24
CA ALA A 25 9.70 -10.25 17.19
C ALA A 25 9.14 -9.45 15.99
N LEU A 26 7.87 -9.65 15.63
CA LEU A 26 7.19 -8.86 14.59
C LEU A 26 6.92 -7.42 15.03
N ASN A 27 6.60 -7.20 16.31
CA ASN A 27 6.41 -5.88 16.88
C ASN A 27 7.74 -5.11 16.90
N GLU A 28 8.83 -5.76 17.31
CA GLU A 28 10.19 -5.20 17.24
C GLU A 28 10.59 -4.86 15.80
N LEU A 29 10.29 -5.75 14.84
CA LEU A 29 10.50 -5.48 13.42
C LEU A 29 9.75 -4.23 12.96
N ARG A 30 8.47 -4.09 13.32
CA ARG A 30 7.65 -2.92 12.96
C ARG A 30 8.13 -1.64 13.64
N ALA A 31 8.61 -1.71 14.88
CA ALA A 31 9.19 -0.58 15.58
C ALA A 31 10.50 -0.12 14.91
N LYS A 32 11.34 -1.08 14.49
CA LYS A 32 12.59 -0.81 13.78
C LYS A 32 12.38 -0.29 12.35
N TYR A 33 11.35 -0.80 11.66
CA TYR A 33 10.99 -0.42 10.29
C TYR A 33 9.52 0.03 10.23
N PRO A 34 9.21 1.28 10.60
CA PRO A 34 7.83 1.81 10.65
C PRO A 34 7.06 1.71 9.33
N VAL A 35 7.76 1.71 8.19
CA VAL A 35 7.21 1.47 6.86
C VAL A 35 6.38 0.18 6.77
N LEU A 36 6.69 -0.84 7.56
CA LEU A 36 5.91 -2.09 7.59
C LEU A 36 4.54 -1.92 8.24
N ALA A 37 4.34 -0.85 9.01
CA ALA A 37 3.05 -0.46 9.54
C ALA A 37 2.33 0.52 8.60
N THR A 38 3.01 1.59 8.20
CA THR A 38 2.37 2.77 7.59
C THR A 38 2.71 3.03 6.13
N GLY A 39 3.68 2.31 5.56
CA GLY A 39 4.09 2.52 4.16
C GLY A 39 3.03 2.06 3.17
N ALA A 40 2.93 2.75 2.04
CA ALA A 40 2.01 2.41 0.97
C ALA A 40 2.22 0.98 0.49
N GLN A 41 1.14 0.23 0.28
CA GLN A 41 1.23 -1.16 -0.16
C GLN A 41 0.95 -1.30 -1.66
N ILE A 42 1.87 -1.97 -2.37
CA ILE A 42 1.68 -2.35 -3.78
C ILE A 42 1.75 -3.87 -3.88
N VAL A 43 0.66 -4.53 -4.27
CA VAL A 43 0.69 -5.97 -4.56
C VAL A 43 1.48 -6.17 -5.85
N ARG A 44 2.57 -6.96 -5.79
CA ARG A 44 3.43 -7.21 -6.96
C ARG A 44 3.08 -8.49 -7.69
N GLY A 45 2.54 -9.47 -6.97
CA GLY A 45 2.01 -10.69 -7.54
C GLY A 45 1.63 -11.72 -6.49
N ALA A 46 0.85 -12.70 -6.92
CA ALA A 46 0.55 -13.91 -6.17
C ALA A 46 0.48 -15.10 -7.15
N ASP A 47 0.94 -16.25 -6.71
CA ASP A 47 0.81 -17.52 -7.42
C ASP A 47 0.54 -18.63 -6.40
N GLY A 48 -0.71 -19.10 -6.37
CA GLY A 48 -1.20 -20.08 -5.39
C GLY A 48 -0.80 -19.70 -3.95
N PRO A 49 0.14 -20.44 -3.32
CA PRO A 49 0.54 -20.24 -1.93
C PRO A 49 1.51 -19.08 -1.66
N ILE A 50 2.13 -18.48 -2.70
CA ILE A 50 3.08 -17.37 -2.54
C ILE A 50 2.46 -16.04 -2.95
N MET A 51 2.73 -15.00 -2.18
CA MET A 51 2.37 -13.61 -2.50
C MET A 51 3.53 -12.68 -2.15
N VAL A 52 3.78 -11.70 -3.02
CA VAL A 52 4.78 -10.65 -2.79
C VAL A 52 4.13 -9.28 -2.94
N SER A 53 4.37 -8.41 -1.97
CA SER A 53 3.97 -7.01 -2.02
C SER A 53 5.15 -6.11 -1.67
N SER A 54 5.06 -4.84 -2.06
CA SER A 54 5.98 -3.80 -1.64
C SER A 54 5.34 -2.95 -0.55
N ARG A 55 6.16 -2.48 0.39
CA ARG A 55 5.88 -1.33 1.26
C ARG A 55 6.79 -0.19 0.87
N ILE A 56 6.22 0.98 0.59
CA ILE A 56 6.98 2.15 0.16
C ILE A 56 7.13 3.13 1.32
N ASP A 57 8.38 3.41 1.68
CA ASP A 57 8.75 4.46 2.61
C ASP A 57 8.84 5.78 1.84
N ALA A 58 7.85 6.66 2.01
CA ALA A 58 7.86 7.96 1.36
C ALA A 58 8.90 8.92 1.94
N ALA A 59 9.35 8.72 3.19
CA ALA A 59 10.32 9.59 3.85
C ALA A 59 11.76 9.24 3.43
N ASP A 60 12.12 7.95 3.44
CA ASP A 60 13.42 7.46 2.96
C ASP A 60 13.42 7.18 1.45
N LYS A 61 12.27 7.34 0.77
CA LYS A 61 12.07 7.03 -0.65
C LYS A 61 12.55 5.62 -0.99
N ARG A 62 12.09 4.63 -0.23
CA ARG A 62 12.67 3.29 -0.28
C ARG A 62 11.61 2.21 -0.32
N GLU A 63 11.90 1.18 -1.08
CA GLU A 63 11.03 0.02 -1.22
C GLU A 63 11.46 -1.12 -0.29
N TYR A 64 10.47 -1.77 0.32
CA TYR A 64 10.62 -3.01 1.05
C TYR A 64 9.75 -4.07 0.40
N LEU A 65 10.32 -5.20 -0.01
CA LEU A 65 9.55 -6.36 -0.45
C LEU A 65 9.16 -7.21 0.76
N VAL A 66 7.90 -7.60 0.80
CA VAL A 66 7.34 -8.49 1.80
C VAL A 66 6.79 -9.72 1.08
N GLY A 67 7.41 -10.87 1.34
CA GLY A 67 7.01 -12.15 0.77
C GLY A 67 6.33 -13.02 1.82
N PHE A 68 5.27 -13.73 1.42
CA PHE A 68 4.56 -14.70 2.23
C PHE A 68 4.42 -16.01 1.48
N ASN A 69 4.55 -17.14 2.19
CA ASN A 69 4.30 -18.47 1.65
C ASN A 69 3.54 -19.30 2.66
N ASN A 70 2.33 -19.77 2.31
CA ASN A 70 1.52 -20.61 3.19
C ASN A 70 1.67 -22.13 2.91
N ALA A 71 2.45 -22.53 1.90
CA ALA A 71 2.75 -23.93 1.61
C ALA A 71 3.75 -24.54 2.61
N SER A 72 3.77 -25.87 2.69
CA SER A 72 4.78 -26.62 3.43
C SER A 72 6.11 -26.78 2.69
N THR A 73 6.24 -26.22 1.49
CA THR A 73 7.46 -26.24 0.67
C THR A 73 7.88 -24.83 0.30
N THR A 74 9.16 -24.63 -0.02
CA THR A 74 9.70 -23.35 -0.51
C THR A 74 9.00 -22.95 -1.81
N LYS A 75 8.74 -21.66 -1.97
CA LYS A 75 8.15 -21.08 -3.16
C LYS A 75 8.94 -19.88 -3.64
N THR A 76 8.88 -19.63 -4.94
CA THR A 76 9.53 -18.49 -5.59
C THR A 76 8.52 -17.75 -6.45
N LEU A 77 8.67 -16.44 -6.56
CA LEU A 77 7.84 -15.61 -7.43
C LEU A 77 8.69 -14.49 -8.04
N THR A 78 8.70 -14.40 -9.36
CA THR A 78 9.31 -13.29 -10.08
C THR A 78 8.32 -12.13 -10.15
N VAL A 79 8.74 -10.96 -9.68
CA VAL A 79 7.90 -9.77 -9.62
C VAL A 79 8.61 -8.53 -10.12
N LYS A 80 7.81 -7.55 -10.56
CA LYS A 80 8.28 -6.22 -10.92
C LYS A 80 8.26 -5.28 -9.72
N THR A 81 9.38 -4.65 -9.40
CA THR A 81 9.54 -3.68 -8.31
C THR A 81 9.57 -2.25 -8.85
N SER A 82 9.63 -1.26 -7.96
CA SER A 82 9.87 0.15 -8.31
C SER A 82 11.35 0.55 -8.17
N SER A 83 12.22 -0.39 -7.78
CA SER A 83 13.64 -0.14 -7.51
C SER A 83 14.51 -0.94 -8.49
N PRO A 84 14.85 -0.41 -9.68
CA PRO A 84 15.75 -1.07 -10.62
C PRO A 84 17.20 -1.03 -10.15
N SER A 85 17.99 -2.01 -10.60
CA SER A 85 19.45 -2.06 -10.39
C SER A 85 19.88 -1.86 -8.93
N THR A 86 19.19 -2.50 -7.99
CA THR A 86 19.54 -2.41 -6.57
C THR A 86 19.52 -3.77 -5.89
N GLN A 87 20.32 -3.90 -4.84
CA GLN A 87 20.25 -5.03 -3.94
C GLN A 87 19.08 -4.86 -2.98
N PHE A 88 18.51 -6.00 -2.60
CA PHE A 88 17.46 -6.14 -1.60
C PHE A 88 18.01 -6.99 -0.46
N THR A 89 18.41 -6.37 0.65
CA THR A 89 18.96 -7.06 1.82
C THR A 89 17.85 -7.51 2.77
N SER A 90 17.95 -8.74 3.28
CA SER A 90 16.98 -9.25 4.26
C SER A 90 17.05 -8.51 5.58
N VAL A 91 15.90 -8.01 6.01
CA VAL A 91 15.69 -7.43 7.35
C VAL A 91 14.79 -8.33 8.22
N TRP A 92 14.24 -9.39 7.63
CA TRP A 92 13.43 -10.40 8.31
C TRP A 92 13.38 -11.72 7.54
N GLY A 93 13.29 -12.82 8.28
CA GLY A 93 13.05 -14.15 7.71
C GLY A 93 14.29 -14.84 7.15
N GLY A 94 15.46 -14.18 7.17
CA GLY A 94 16.74 -14.77 6.79
C GLY A 94 16.83 -15.15 5.31
N ALA A 95 16.19 -14.37 4.44
CA ALA A 95 16.32 -14.56 3.00
C ALA A 95 17.71 -14.18 2.50
N GLU A 96 18.13 -14.79 1.40
CA GLU A 96 19.33 -14.36 0.68
C GLU A 96 19.15 -12.94 0.13
N THR A 97 20.26 -12.22 -0.02
CA THR A 97 20.25 -10.93 -0.72
C THR A 97 20.01 -11.21 -2.20
N ILE A 98 19.08 -10.45 -2.79
CA ILE A 98 18.72 -10.55 -4.21
C ILE A 98 18.92 -9.19 -4.89
N THR A 99 19.13 -9.20 -6.20
CA THR A 99 19.36 -7.96 -6.97
C THR A 99 18.29 -7.82 -8.03
N SER A 100 17.67 -6.64 -8.13
CA SER A 100 16.77 -6.33 -9.23
C SER A 100 17.55 -6.01 -10.50
N ASP A 101 17.04 -6.46 -11.64
CA ASP A 101 17.63 -6.11 -12.93
C ASP A 101 17.43 -4.63 -13.30
N ALA A 102 17.96 -4.21 -14.45
CA ALA A 102 17.82 -2.84 -14.95
C ALA A 102 16.36 -2.40 -15.17
N THR A 103 15.45 -3.36 -15.30
CA THR A 103 14.03 -3.08 -15.41
C THR A 103 13.37 -3.01 -14.03
N GLY A 104 13.97 -3.55 -12.96
CA GLY A 104 13.36 -3.68 -11.63
C GLY A 104 12.73 -5.04 -11.37
N THR A 105 13.01 -6.06 -12.17
CA THR A 105 12.50 -7.42 -11.97
C THR A 105 13.38 -8.17 -10.99
N VAL A 106 12.77 -8.95 -10.09
CA VAL A 106 13.48 -9.75 -9.10
C VAL A 106 12.72 -11.05 -8.80
N THR A 107 13.43 -12.13 -8.46
CA THR A 107 12.84 -13.39 -7.99
C THR A 107 12.93 -13.47 -6.47
N VAL A 108 11.78 -13.48 -5.79
CA VAL A 108 11.70 -13.59 -4.33
C VAL A 108 11.47 -15.04 -3.94
N THR A 109 12.32 -15.56 -3.05
CA THR A 109 12.20 -16.91 -2.47
C THR A 109 11.69 -16.82 -1.04
N VAL A 110 10.67 -17.62 -0.71
CA VAL A 110 10.09 -17.69 0.63
C VAL A 110 10.01 -19.14 1.10
N GLY A 111 10.63 -19.43 2.25
CA GLY A 111 10.61 -20.74 2.86
C GLY A 111 9.20 -21.21 3.28
N PRO A 112 9.05 -22.50 3.64
CA PRO A 112 7.77 -23.08 4.05
C PRO A 112 7.08 -22.31 5.18
N ARG A 113 5.77 -22.06 5.05
CA ARG A 113 4.94 -21.40 6.07
C ARG A 113 5.61 -20.14 6.64
N GLY A 114 6.27 -19.40 5.77
CA GLY A 114 7.25 -18.38 6.11
C GLY A 114 6.87 -17.00 5.61
N SER A 115 7.62 -16.01 6.10
CA SER A 115 7.61 -14.65 5.58
C SER A 115 9.01 -14.08 5.58
N VAL A 116 9.29 -13.23 4.60
CA VAL A 116 10.56 -12.53 4.43
C VAL A 116 10.28 -11.04 4.24
N VAL A 117 11.19 -10.20 4.72
CA VAL A 117 11.20 -8.77 4.38
C VAL A 117 12.59 -8.44 3.86
N LEU A 118 12.62 -7.81 2.69
CA LEU A 118 13.84 -7.37 2.03
C LEU A 118 13.76 -5.86 1.80
N ARG A 119 14.82 -5.13 2.13
CA ARG A 119 14.91 -3.68 1.97
C ARG A 119 15.80 -3.35 0.77
N ALA A 120 15.35 -2.48 -0.12
CA ALA A 120 16.19 -1.95 -1.20
C ALA A 120 17.36 -1.12 -0.64
N ASP A 121 18.57 -1.34 -1.15
CA ASP A 121 19.77 -0.60 -0.71
C ASP A 121 19.83 0.80 -1.30
N SER A 122 19.29 0.98 -2.50
CA SER A 122 19.14 2.28 -3.16
C SER A 122 17.79 2.92 -2.84
N GLN A 123 17.73 4.26 -2.90
CA GLN A 123 16.47 4.97 -2.95
C GLN A 123 15.80 4.77 -4.32
N LEU A 124 14.49 4.99 -4.36
CA LEU A 124 13.70 4.98 -5.58
C LEU A 124 14.25 6.02 -6.58
N PRO A 125 14.21 5.71 -7.89
CA PRO A 125 14.58 6.68 -8.91
C PRO A 125 13.78 7.97 -8.78
N LEU A 126 14.47 9.11 -8.86
CA LEU A 126 13.80 10.40 -8.87
C LEU A 126 13.09 10.62 -10.20
N ILE A 127 11.83 11.06 -10.11
CA ILE A 127 11.10 11.60 -11.25
C ILE A 127 10.99 13.12 -11.18
N ASP A 128 10.98 13.76 -12.34
CA ASP A 128 11.00 15.22 -12.54
C ASP A 128 9.67 15.80 -13.06
N LYS A 129 8.70 14.93 -13.39
CA LYS A 129 7.39 15.32 -13.89
C LYS A 129 6.27 14.81 -13.00
N ALA A 130 5.37 15.73 -12.62
CA ALA A 130 4.13 15.36 -11.96
C ALA A 130 3.21 14.62 -12.94
N VAL A 131 2.46 13.63 -12.45
CA VAL A 131 1.56 12.83 -13.28
C VAL A 131 0.12 13.20 -12.94
N LYS A 132 -0.63 13.70 -13.93
CA LYS A 132 -2.03 14.09 -13.74
C LYS A 132 -2.93 12.86 -13.53
N PRO A 133 -3.66 12.75 -12.41
CA PRO A 133 -4.62 11.66 -12.22
C PRO A 133 -5.91 11.91 -13.01
N THR A 134 -6.58 10.84 -13.43
CA THR A 134 -7.93 10.92 -14.01
C THR A 134 -8.96 10.50 -12.98
N LEU A 135 -9.79 11.44 -12.54
CA LEU A 135 -10.86 11.20 -11.58
C LEU A 135 -12.17 10.78 -12.27
N ARG A 136 -12.81 9.76 -11.70
CA ARG A 136 -14.17 9.32 -12.01
C ARG A 136 -15.01 9.30 -10.73
N VAL A 137 -16.30 9.56 -10.88
CA VAL A 137 -17.27 9.56 -9.79
C VAL A 137 -18.46 8.71 -10.24
N ALA A 138 -18.74 7.63 -9.51
CA ALA A 138 -19.95 6.83 -9.67
C ALA A 138 -20.89 7.07 -8.49
N ILE A 139 -22.20 7.12 -8.73
CA ILE A 139 -23.21 7.35 -7.69
C ILE A 139 -23.88 6.02 -7.37
N ASP A 140 -23.82 5.61 -6.11
CA ASP A 140 -24.64 4.55 -5.55
C ASP A 140 -25.83 5.18 -4.81
N ARG A 141 -27.03 4.96 -5.34
CA ARG A 141 -28.27 5.55 -4.81
C ARG A 141 -28.79 4.83 -3.58
N ASP A 142 -28.55 3.54 -3.49
CA ASP A 142 -29.10 2.68 -2.46
C ASP A 142 -28.29 2.86 -1.17
N GLU A 143 -26.96 2.89 -1.30
CA GLU A 143 -26.04 3.12 -0.18
C GLU A 143 -25.85 4.62 0.15
N LYS A 144 -26.33 5.51 -0.72
CA LYS A 144 -26.12 6.97 -0.63
C LYS A 144 -24.64 7.36 -0.61
N LEU A 145 -23.85 6.67 -1.41
CA LEU A 145 -22.41 6.86 -1.56
C LEU A 145 -22.05 7.35 -2.97
N MET A 146 -20.98 8.12 -3.05
CA MET A 146 -20.28 8.40 -4.30
C MET A 146 -18.93 7.70 -4.26
N ASN A 147 -18.71 6.77 -5.18
CA ASN A 147 -17.43 6.10 -5.35
C ASN A 147 -16.51 6.95 -6.23
N LEU A 148 -15.49 7.53 -5.61
CA LEU A 148 -14.42 8.27 -6.27
C LEU A 148 -13.31 7.29 -6.64
N THR A 149 -12.96 7.21 -7.92
CA THR A 149 -11.83 6.41 -8.39
C THR A 149 -10.87 7.28 -9.18
N ALA A 150 -9.57 7.09 -8.95
CA ALA A 150 -8.54 7.81 -9.69
C ALA A 150 -7.59 6.83 -10.37
N THR A 151 -7.33 7.03 -11.66
CA THR A 151 -6.29 6.31 -12.39
C THR A 151 -5.07 7.19 -12.61
N LEU A 152 -3.89 6.59 -12.49
CA LEU A 152 -2.60 7.26 -12.63
C LEU A 152 -1.64 6.35 -13.40
N VAL A 153 -1.07 6.85 -14.50
CA VAL A 153 -0.09 6.09 -15.29
C VAL A 153 1.30 6.55 -14.86
N SER A 154 1.89 5.82 -13.91
CA SER A 154 3.21 6.12 -13.33
C SER A 154 3.96 4.83 -13.01
N ALA A 155 5.27 4.81 -13.27
CA ALA A 155 6.17 3.77 -12.76
C ALA A 155 6.60 4.04 -11.31
N ASP A 156 6.51 5.30 -10.89
CA ASP A 156 6.76 5.73 -9.51
C ASP A 156 5.52 5.47 -8.65
N PRO A 157 5.68 4.83 -7.46
CA PRO A 157 4.64 4.80 -6.45
C PRO A 157 4.11 6.20 -6.13
N ALA A 158 2.82 6.31 -5.89
CA ALA A 158 2.19 7.59 -5.61
C ALA A 158 1.07 7.45 -4.59
N THR A 159 0.79 8.55 -3.91
CA THR A 159 -0.42 8.72 -3.10
C THR A 159 -1.39 9.59 -3.88
N VAL A 160 -2.67 9.21 -3.92
CA VAL A 160 -3.74 10.07 -4.43
C VAL A 160 -4.62 10.53 -3.28
N SER A 161 -4.73 11.84 -3.13
CA SER A 161 -5.61 12.49 -2.17
C SER A 161 -6.86 13.01 -2.85
N PHE A 162 -7.99 12.99 -2.15
CA PHE A 162 -9.27 13.48 -2.64
C PHE A 162 -9.70 14.70 -1.84
N ALA A 163 -10.32 15.66 -2.53
CA ALA A 163 -10.92 16.83 -1.90
C ALA A 163 -12.26 17.17 -2.54
N VAL A 164 -13.13 17.82 -1.75
CA VAL A 164 -14.51 18.14 -2.13
C VAL A 164 -14.86 19.60 -1.89
N LYS A 165 -15.75 20.15 -2.71
CA LYS A 165 -16.53 21.37 -2.47
C LYS A 165 -18.01 21.06 -2.57
N VAL A 166 -18.78 21.44 -1.56
CA VAL A 166 -20.22 21.19 -1.51
C VAL A 166 -20.99 22.51 -1.65
N GLY A 167 -21.95 22.55 -2.57
CA GLY A 167 -22.79 23.72 -2.83
C GLY A 167 -21.96 24.94 -3.22
N THR A 168 -22.05 26.00 -2.41
CA THR A 168 -21.38 27.29 -2.62
C THR A 168 -20.06 27.43 -1.86
N ALA A 169 -19.53 26.33 -1.31
CA ALA A 169 -18.26 26.32 -0.58
C ALA A 169 -17.12 26.92 -1.42
N LYS A 170 -16.40 27.88 -0.83
CA LYS A 170 -15.28 28.58 -1.50
C LYS A 170 -13.95 27.82 -1.38
N THR A 171 -13.80 27.03 -0.32
CA THR A 171 -12.58 26.27 0.00
C THR A 171 -12.79 24.78 -0.22
N TRP A 172 -11.73 24.10 -0.67
CA TRP A 172 -11.72 22.64 -0.76
C TRP A 172 -11.58 22.01 0.62
N THR A 173 -12.31 20.93 0.87
CA THR A 173 -12.18 20.10 2.07
C THR A 173 -11.47 18.81 1.70
N TYR A 174 -10.35 18.50 2.35
CA TYR A 174 -9.69 17.21 2.22
C TYR A 174 -10.57 16.11 2.83
N ILE A 175 -10.73 14.99 2.13
CA ILE A 175 -11.59 13.88 2.56
C ILE A 175 -10.86 12.55 2.73
N GLY A 176 -9.60 12.44 2.27
CA GLY A 176 -8.78 11.26 2.48
C GLY A 176 -7.73 11.07 1.40
N SER A 177 -6.86 10.08 1.63
CA SER A 177 -5.83 9.66 0.70
C SER A 177 -5.84 8.15 0.57
N ASP A 178 -5.47 7.68 -0.62
CA ASP A 178 -5.22 6.29 -0.92
C ASP A 178 -3.82 6.18 -1.54
N ASP A 179 -3.06 5.19 -1.10
CA ASP A 179 -1.71 4.91 -1.56
C ASP A 179 -1.57 3.49 -2.14
N ALA A 180 -2.69 2.77 -2.27
CA ALA A 180 -2.78 1.50 -2.99
C ALA A 180 -3.26 1.74 -4.43
N ALA A 181 -2.48 1.28 -5.41
CA ALA A 181 -2.85 1.42 -6.82
C ALA A 181 -4.22 0.76 -7.09
N SER A 182 -5.09 1.46 -7.84
CA SER A 182 -6.57 1.39 -7.80
C SER A 182 -7.22 2.37 -6.81
N PHE A 183 -6.65 3.57 -6.72
CA PHE A 183 -7.01 4.61 -5.75
C PHE A 183 -8.51 4.87 -5.69
N ALA A 184 -9.10 4.70 -4.52
CA ALA A 184 -10.53 4.87 -4.32
C ALA A 184 -10.89 5.52 -2.98
N LEU A 185 -12.01 6.24 -2.96
CA LEU A 185 -12.60 6.78 -1.75
C LEU A 185 -14.12 6.86 -1.88
N PHE A 186 -14.83 6.51 -0.82
CA PHE A 186 -16.28 6.67 -0.76
C PHE A 186 -16.66 7.97 -0.06
N TYR A 187 -17.56 8.74 -0.67
CA TYR A 187 -18.12 9.95 -0.09
C TYR A 187 -19.61 9.77 0.19
N GLU A 188 -20.01 9.82 1.45
CA GLU A 188 -21.41 9.72 1.86
C GLU A 188 -22.13 11.06 1.65
N TYR A 189 -23.27 11.03 0.94
CA TYR A 189 -24.06 12.24 0.67
C TYR A 189 -25.42 12.24 1.38
N SER A 190 -25.69 11.28 2.27
CA SER A 190 -26.98 11.08 2.94
C SER A 190 -27.55 12.31 3.66
N LYS A 191 -26.66 13.20 4.13
CA LYS A 191 -27.01 14.45 4.84
C LYS A 191 -27.20 15.66 3.93
N LEU A 192 -26.99 15.51 2.62
CA LEU A 192 -27.08 16.60 1.65
C LEU A 192 -28.45 16.60 0.97
N LYS A 193 -28.95 17.79 0.66
CA LYS A 193 -30.23 17.95 -0.05
C LYS A 193 -30.07 17.51 -1.51
N LYS A 194 -31.11 16.87 -2.06
CA LYS A 194 -31.23 16.58 -3.49
C LYS A 194 -30.92 17.82 -4.34
N GLY A 195 -30.17 17.63 -5.42
CA GLY A 195 -29.75 18.69 -6.33
C GLY A 195 -28.54 19.52 -5.86
N THR A 196 -28.05 19.32 -4.63
CA THR A 196 -26.81 19.97 -4.17
C THR A 196 -25.65 19.61 -5.10
N SER A 197 -24.98 20.63 -5.64
CA SER A 197 -23.79 20.42 -6.45
C SER A 197 -22.62 20.03 -5.57
N ILE A 198 -21.86 19.01 -6.00
CA ILE A 198 -20.64 18.57 -5.35
C ILE A 198 -19.54 18.54 -6.39
N GLN A 199 -18.41 19.16 -6.07
CA GLN A 199 -17.21 19.15 -6.90
C GLN A 199 -16.16 18.30 -6.21
N PHE A 200 -15.51 17.41 -6.96
CA PHE A 200 -14.41 16.59 -6.50
C PHE A 200 -13.15 16.85 -7.32
N VAL A 201 -12.00 16.71 -6.68
CA VAL A 201 -10.69 16.71 -7.33
C VAL A 201 -9.81 15.61 -6.72
N ALA A 202 -9.03 14.94 -7.57
CA ALA A 202 -7.97 14.03 -7.15
C ALA A 202 -6.62 14.73 -7.27
N ILE A 203 -5.73 14.50 -6.31
CA ILE A 203 -4.43 15.15 -6.18
C ILE A 203 -3.40 14.03 -6.07
N SER A 204 -2.59 13.83 -7.11
CA SER A 204 -1.49 12.88 -7.05
C SER A 204 -0.28 13.52 -6.38
N LYS A 205 0.46 12.71 -5.61
CA LYS A 205 1.77 13.05 -5.08
C LYS A 205 2.73 11.89 -5.32
N THR A 206 3.79 12.15 -6.05
CA THR A 206 4.86 11.18 -6.37
C THR A 206 5.81 10.99 -5.18
N THR A 207 6.66 9.98 -5.19
CA THR A 207 7.70 9.79 -4.14
C THR A 207 8.75 10.92 -4.16
N SER A 208 8.98 11.55 -5.33
CA SER A 208 9.75 12.79 -5.45
C SER A 208 9.06 14.03 -4.84
N GLY A 209 7.77 13.93 -4.48
CA GLY A 209 6.98 15.03 -3.92
C GLY A 209 6.32 15.94 -4.95
N LEU A 210 6.32 15.57 -6.23
CA LEU A 210 5.67 16.33 -7.29
C LEU A 210 4.16 16.14 -7.21
N ILE A 211 3.41 17.23 -7.40
CA ILE A 211 1.95 17.25 -7.24
C ILE A 211 1.29 17.63 -8.56
N ALA A 212 0.23 16.90 -8.92
CA ALA A 212 -0.68 17.28 -9.99
C ALA A 212 -2.14 17.04 -9.58
N THR A 213 -3.06 17.73 -10.25
CA THR A 213 -4.50 17.62 -9.97
C THR A 213 -5.25 17.11 -11.18
N SER A 214 -6.29 16.31 -10.95
CA SER A 214 -7.25 15.95 -11.98
C SER A 214 -8.02 17.17 -12.45
N ASP A 215 -8.77 17.01 -13.54
CA ASP A 215 -9.89 17.91 -13.81
C ASP A 215 -10.93 17.79 -12.70
N VAL A 216 -11.63 18.89 -12.41
CA VAL A 216 -12.71 18.90 -11.43
C VAL A 216 -13.90 18.10 -11.96
N ARG A 217 -14.42 17.18 -11.14
CA ARG A 217 -15.65 16.44 -11.44
C ARG A 217 -16.80 17.04 -10.66
N VAL A 218 -17.81 17.53 -11.38
CA VAL A 218 -19.03 18.08 -10.79
C VAL A 218 -20.15 17.05 -10.92
N VAL A 219 -20.78 16.72 -9.80
CA VAL A 219 -21.96 15.87 -9.72
C VAL A 219 -23.04 16.56 -8.90
N LYS A 220 -24.26 16.04 -8.95
CA LYS A 220 -25.37 16.51 -8.10
C LYS A 220 -25.89 15.35 -7.26
N VAL A 221 -26.31 15.65 -6.04
CA VAL A 221 -27.04 14.69 -5.21
C VAL A 221 -28.32 14.27 -5.95
N PRO A 222 -28.56 12.96 -6.15
CA PRO A 222 -29.69 12.45 -6.92
C PRO A 222 -31.07 12.71 -6.28
#